data_AF-A0A284QP83-F1
#
_entry.id   AF-A0A284QP83-F1
#
_cell.length_a   1.000
_cell.length_b   1.000
_cell.length_c   1.000
_cell.angle_alpha   90.00
_cell.angle_beta   90.00
_cell.angle_gamma   90.00
#
_symmetry.space_group_name_H-M   'P 1'
#
loop_
_entity.id
_entity.type
_entity.pdbx_description
1 polymer ?
#
loop_
_entity_poly.entity_id
_entity_poly.type
_entity_poly.pdbx_seq_one_letter_code
_entity_poly.pdbx_strand_id
1 'polypeptide(L)'
;MSGDMLVPDLPTPGGTPYVWPGLQSNNGVLQAVLDGRSGTWWIGDGFYGTPSLSWGNGFNVYPGDTVHFEFSVSGTEWTCTLSSGSSSASTVLNVTGNTMNRAIFAVELYDVAFDFGPIIYSNINITATTAASGWCGSWPHLGSYPFTVTGTTASGNTCSIASITQDSAT
;
A
#
# COMPACT_ATOMS: atom_id res chain seq x y z
N MET A 1 -4.44 -4.97 7.94
CA MET A 1 -3.06 -4.72 7.53
C MET A 1 -2.73 -3.29 7.89
N SER A 2 -1.58 -3.04 8.49
CA SER A 2 -1.09 -1.69 8.79
C SER A 2 0.41 -1.58 8.55
N GLY A 3 0.91 -0.35 8.51
CA GLY A 3 2.33 -0.05 8.43
C GLY A 3 2.57 1.42 8.11
N ASP A 4 3.83 1.71 7.82
CA ASP A 4 4.31 3.04 7.48
C ASP A 4 4.86 3.03 6.06
N MET A 5 4.67 4.14 5.35
CA MET A 5 5.24 4.38 4.03
C MET A 5 5.99 5.71 4.07
N LEU A 6 7.29 5.67 3.75
CA LEU A 6 8.06 6.88 3.52
C LEU A 6 7.67 7.43 2.16
N VAL A 7 7.23 8.69 2.13
CA VAL A 7 6.89 9.37 0.87
C VAL A 7 8.19 9.60 0.08
N PRO A 8 8.30 9.06 -1.14
CA PRO A 8 9.52 9.14 -1.93
C PRO A 8 9.66 10.53 -2.57
N ASP A 9 10.77 10.74 -3.28
CA ASP A 9 10.92 11.91 -4.15
C ASP A 9 9.85 11.91 -5.25
N LEU A 10 9.76 13.01 -6.00
CA LEU A 10 8.89 13.09 -7.16
C LEU A 10 9.60 12.55 -8.41
N PRO A 11 8.93 11.79 -9.28
CA PRO A 11 9.49 11.34 -10.54
C PRO A 11 9.73 12.46 -11.52
N THR A 12 10.51 12.15 -12.56
CA THR A 12 10.59 12.98 -13.75
C THR A 12 9.17 13.25 -14.30
N PRO A 13 8.78 14.51 -14.53
CA PRO A 13 7.46 14.84 -15.06
C PRO A 13 7.19 14.21 -16.42
N GLY A 14 5.96 13.80 -16.68
CA GLY A 14 5.53 13.33 -18.01
C GLY A 14 4.69 12.06 -18.03
N GLY A 15 4.49 11.40 -16.90
CA GLY A 15 3.64 10.21 -16.80
C GLY A 15 2.86 10.13 -15.50
N THR A 16 2.37 8.93 -15.19
CA THR A 16 1.53 8.63 -14.04
C THR A 16 2.23 7.66 -13.10
N PRO A 17 2.75 8.18 -11.97
CA PRO A 17 3.33 7.36 -10.92
C PRO A 17 2.30 7.10 -9.83
N TYR A 18 2.09 5.82 -9.50
CA TYR A 18 1.36 5.38 -8.33
C TYR A 18 2.25 4.53 -7.44
N VAL A 19 2.22 4.82 -6.14
CA VAL A 19 2.89 3.99 -5.12
C VAL A 19 1.86 3.62 -4.07
N TRP A 20 1.74 2.34 -3.74
CA TRP A 20 0.68 1.91 -2.84
C TRP A 20 0.97 0.60 -2.12
N PRO A 21 0.63 0.49 -0.83
CA PRO A 21 0.26 -0.76 -0.23
C PRO A 21 -1.24 -1.03 -0.43
N GLY A 22 -1.61 -2.31 -0.50
CA GLY A 22 -3.01 -2.72 -0.65
C GLY A 22 -3.28 -4.18 -0.26
N LEU A 23 -4.56 -4.46 -0.03
CA LEU A 23 -5.13 -5.79 0.13
C LEU A 23 -5.95 -6.14 -1.11
N GLN A 24 -5.62 -7.25 -1.76
CA GLN A 24 -6.22 -7.64 -3.03
C GLN A 24 -7.05 -8.93 -2.89
N SER A 25 -8.22 -8.95 -3.52
CA SER A 25 -9.08 -10.12 -3.76
C SER A 25 -8.98 -10.52 -5.25
N ASN A 26 -9.82 -11.44 -5.73
CA ASN A 26 -9.92 -11.70 -7.16
C ASN A 26 -10.71 -10.63 -7.94
N ASN A 27 -11.49 -9.81 -7.25
CA ASN A 27 -12.42 -8.86 -7.87
C ASN A 27 -12.01 -7.40 -7.66
N GLY A 28 -10.93 -7.13 -6.92
CA GLY A 28 -10.45 -5.78 -6.71
C GLY A 28 -9.34 -5.67 -5.66
N VAL A 29 -8.93 -4.43 -5.42
CA VAL A 29 -7.88 -4.07 -4.47
C VAL A 29 -8.33 -2.90 -3.60
N LEU A 30 -8.20 -3.08 -2.29
CA LEU A 30 -8.30 -2.05 -1.27
C LEU A 30 -6.90 -1.46 -1.07
N GLN A 31 -6.72 -0.16 -1.24
CA GLN A 31 -5.38 0.42 -1.35
C GLN A 31 -5.31 1.85 -0.82
N ALA A 32 -4.09 2.23 -0.42
CA ALA A 32 -3.69 3.59 -0.10
C ALA A 32 -2.74 4.06 -1.20
N VAL A 33 -3.17 4.97 -2.05
CA VAL A 33 -2.45 5.33 -3.28
C VAL A 33 -1.83 6.70 -3.16
N LEU A 34 -0.50 6.77 -3.21
CA LEU A 34 0.23 7.98 -3.56
C LEU A 34 0.09 8.21 -5.05
N ASP A 35 -0.57 9.30 -5.41
CA ASP A 35 -0.73 9.78 -6.78
C ASP A 35 0.18 10.98 -7.01
N GLY A 36 1.13 10.85 -7.93
CA GLY A 36 2.10 11.90 -8.25
C GLY A 36 1.84 12.60 -9.58
N ARG A 37 0.71 12.35 -10.25
CA ARG A 37 0.39 12.90 -11.59
C ARG A 37 0.45 14.43 -11.64
N SER A 38 0.15 15.09 -10.53
CA SER A 38 0.09 16.55 -10.45
C SER A 38 1.43 17.22 -10.12
N GLY A 39 2.52 16.46 -10.00
CA GLY A 39 3.83 17.00 -9.57
C GLY A 39 3.92 17.28 -8.07
N THR A 40 2.94 16.78 -7.30
CA THR A 40 2.92 16.71 -5.84
C THR A 40 2.24 15.40 -5.48
N TRP A 41 2.68 14.73 -4.41
CA TRP A 41 2.03 13.51 -3.94
C TRP A 41 0.71 13.83 -3.23
N TRP A 42 -0.37 13.19 -3.68
CA TRP A 42 -1.63 13.12 -2.96
C TRP A 42 -1.87 11.68 -2.53
N ILE A 43 -1.99 11.42 -1.23
CA ILE A 43 -2.33 10.10 -0.69
C ILE A 43 -3.84 10.00 -0.53
N GLY A 44 -4.45 8.94 -1.05
CA GLY A 44 -5.85 8.64 -0.80
C GLY A 44 -6.14 7.17 -0.67
N ASP A 45 -7.19 6.83 0.08
CA ASP A 45 -7.65 5.46 0.24
C ASP A 45 -8.82 5.13 -0.69
N GLY A 46 -8.98 3.85 -1.03
CA GLY A 46 -10.07 3.43 -1.90
C GLY A 46 -10.07 1.95 -2.23
N PHE A 47 -11.17 1.52 -2.85
CA PHE A 47 -11.28 0.20 -3.45
C PHE A 47 -11.46 0.35 -4.96
N TYR A 48 -10.56 -0.27 -5.72
CA TYR A 48 -10.68 -0.40 -7.16
C TYR A 48 -11.08 -1.83 -7.52
N GLY A 49 -12.26 -2.02 -8.12
CA GLY A 49 -12.74 -3.33 -8.52
C GLY A 49 -14.26 -3.43 -8.55
N THR A 50 -14.76 -4.63 -8.25
CA THR A 50 -16.20 -4.95 -8.15
C THR A 50 -16.58 -5.23 -6.69
N PRO A 51 -17.57 -4.52 -6.11
CA PRO A 51 -18.35 -3.44 -6.73
C PRO A 51 -17.50 -2.19 -7.02
N SER A 52 -17.92 -1.41 -8.02
CA SER A 52 -17.32 -0.09 -8.26
C SER A 52 -17.76 0.86 -7.16
N LEU A 53 -16.80 1.41 -6.41
CA LEU A 53 -17.04 2.38 -5.35
C LEU A 53 -16.43 3.73 -5.72
N SER A 54 -16.95 4.81 -5.13
CA SER A 54 -16.26 6.09 -5.18
C SER A 54 -14.90 5.96 -4.49
N TRP A 55 -13.92 6.71 -4.97
CA TRP A 55 -12.67 6.84 -4.24
C TRP A 55 -12.93 7.42 -2.84
N GLY A 56 -12.10 7.04 -1.88
CA GLY A 56 -12.21 7.49 -0.50
C GLY A 56 -11.65 8.89 -0.31
N ASN A 57 -11.08 9.11 0.88
CA ASN A 57 -10.56 10.39 1.32
C ASN A 57 -9.04 10.42 1.24
N GLY A 58 -8.46 11.62 1.30
CA GLY A 58 -7.02 11.79 1.18
C GLY A 58 -6.54 13.21 1.45
N PHE A 59 -5.23 13.41 1.35
CA PHE A 59 -4.56 14.69 1.60
C PHE A 59 -3.21 14.76 0.86
N ASN A 60 -2.66 15.96 0.73
CA ASN A 60 -1.32 16.14 0.18
C ASN A 60 -0.26 15.71 1.19
N VAL A 61 0.79 15.09 0.69
CA VAL A 61 2.01 14.73 1.43
C VAL A 61 3.24 15.10 0.62
N TYR A 62 4.39 15.19 1.28
CA TYR A 62 5.63 15.66 0.66
C TYR A 62 6.76 14.64 0.86
N PRO A 63 7.77 14.62 -0.04
CA PRO A 63 8.93 13.75 0.13
C PRO A 63 9.53 13.83 1.54
N GLY A 64 9.80 12.67 2.13
CA GLY A 64 10.30 12.54 3.50
C GLY A 64 9.22 12.48 4.59
N ASP A 65 7.96 12.79 4.28
CA ASP A 65 6.85 12.51 5.19
C ASP A 65 6.70 11.00 5.42
N THR A 66 6.19 10.62 6.59
CA THR A 66 5.81 9.24 6.89
C THR A 66 4.29 9.14 6.92
N VAL A 67 3.72 8.35 6.02
CA VAL A 67 2.29 8.02 6.00
C VAL A 67 2.06 6.74 6.78
N HIS A 68 1.29 6.81 7.83
CA HIS A 68 0.72 5.63 8.50
C HIS A 68 -0.53 5.19 7.74
N PHE A 69 -0.60 3.92 7.37
CA PHE A 69 -1.79 3.31 6.76
C PHE A 69 -2.31 2.16 7.61
N GLU A 70 -3.64 2.04 7.67
CA GLU A 70 -4.29 0.89 8.28
C GLU A 70 -5.58 0.52 7.53
N PHE A 71 -5.73 -0.78 7.29
CA PHE A 71 -6.92 -1.43 6.75
C PHE A 71 -7.40 -2.46 7.76
N SER A 72 -8.56 -2.24 8.35
CA SER A 72 -9.21 -3.15 9.28
C SER A 72 -10.58 -3.57 8.73
N VAL A 73 -11.06 -4.75 9.14
CA VAL A 73 -12.35 -5.27 8.70
C VAL A 73 -13.20 -5.67 9.90
N SER A 74 -14.47 -5.30 9.85
CA SER A 74 -15.50 -5.75 10.79
C SER A 74 -16.68 -6.27 9.99
N GLY A 75 -16.94 -7.59 10.07
CA GLY A 75 -17.91 -8.25 9.18
C GLY A 75 -17.49 -8.14 7.72
N THR A 76 -18.22 -7.35 6.92
CA THR A 76 -17.92 -7.08 5.50
C THR A 76 -17.44 -5.65 5.23
N GLU A 77 -17.41 -4.81 6.25
CA GLU A 77 -17.02 -3.40 6.13
C GLU A 77 -15.53 -3.25 6.42
N TRP A 78 -14.83 -2.64 5.47
CA TRP A 78 -13.43 -2.31 5.60
C TRP A 78 -13.28 -0.84 5.98
N THR A 79 -12.55 -0.57 7.05
CA THR A 79 -12.16 0.77 7.44
C THR A 79 -10.72 0.99 6.99
N CYS A 80 -10.52 2.03 6.19
CA CYS A 80 -9.22 2.55 5.80
C CYS A 80 -8.93 3.81 6.60
N THR A 81 -7.70 3.94 7.08
CA THR A 81 -7.21 5.13 7.75
C THR A 81 -5.82 5.47 7.23
N LEU A 82 -5.61 6.77 7.08
CA LEU A 82 -4.35 7.37 6.67
C LEU A 82 -4.01 8.51 7.63
N SER A 83 -2.75 8.64 8.02
CA SER A 83 -2.28 9.81 8.75
C SER A 83 -0.83 10.16 8.45
N SER A 84 -0.51 11.45 8.50
CA SER A 84 0.85 11.99 8.42
C SER A 84 0.87 13.34 9.12
N GLY A 85 1.72 13.49 10.15
CA GLY A 85 1.74 14.70 10.98
C GLY A 85 0.38 15.02 11.58
N SER A 86 -0.17 16.21 11.26
CA SER A 86 -1.52 16.64 11.69
C SER A 86 -2.64 16.27 10.71
N SER A 87 -2.31 15.69 9.57
CA SER A 87 -3.27 15.32 8.53
C SER A 87 -3.75 13.90 8.74
N SER A 88 -5.04 13.66 8.48
CA SER A 88 -5.61 12.32 8.52
C SER A 88 -6.82 12.19 7.61
N ALA A 89 -7.05 10.99 7.09
CA ALA A 89 -8.24 10.62 6.34
C ALA A 89 -8.75 9.26 6.84
N SER A 90 -10.06 9.04 6.73
CA SER A 90 -10.66 7.73 7.00
C SER A 90 -11.86 7.50 6.08
N THR A 91 -11.98 6.26 5.62
CA THR A 91 -13.08 5.84 4.74
C THR A 91 -13.56 4.45 5.16
N VAL A 92 -14.88 4.28 5.26
CA VAL A 92 -15.52 2.97 5.44
C VAL A 92 -16.06 2.51 4.09
N LEU A 93 -15.64 1.33 3.64
CA LEU A 93 -15.94 0.77 2.34
C LEU A 93 -16.60 -0.60 2.49
N ASN A 94 -17.78 -0.75 1.89
CA ASN A 94 -18.46 -2.03 1.80
C ASN A 94 -18.06 -2.76 0.52
N VAL A 95 -17.08 -3.66 0.64
CA VAL A 95 -16.54 -4.46 -0.48
C VAL A 95 -17.14 -5.87 -0.49
N THR A 96 -18.46 -5.97 -0.37
CA THR A 96 -19.18 -7.26 -0.35
C THR A 96 -18.72 -8.21 -1.46
N GLY A 97 -18.57 -9.49 -1.13
CA GLY A 97 -18.11 -10.51 -2.08
C GLY A 97 -16.59 -10.56 -2.30
N ASN A 98 -15.82 -9.75 -1.56
CA ASN A 98 -14.36 -9.76 -1.62
C ASN A 98 -13.75 -10.40 -0.38
N THR A 99 -13.06 -11.52 -0.57
CA THR A 99 -12.12 -12.06 0.41
C THR A 99 -10.72 -11.64 0.01
N MET A 100 -10.12 -10.73 0.78
CA MET A 100 -8.73 -10.32 0.56
C MET A 100 -7.81 -11.49 0.84
N ASN A 101 -6.97 -11.84 -0.13
CA ASN A 101 -6.10 -13.02 -0.07
C ASN A 101 -4.63 -12.71 -0.40
N ARG A 102 -4.31 -11.45 -0.70
CA ARG A 102 -2.98 -10.95 -1.00
C ARG A 102 -2.75 -9.59 -0.34
N ALA A 103 -1.56 -9.39 0.21
CA ALA A 103 -1.02 -8.07 0.50
C ALA A 103 -0.05 -7.70 -0.63
N ILE A 104 -0.15 -6.47 -1.13
CA ILE A 104 0.64 -5.98 -2.25
C ILE A 104 1.29 -4.66 -1.85
N PHE A 105 2.54 -4.49 -2.27
CA PHE A 105 3.32 -3.27 -2.17
C PHE A 105 3.84 -2.97 -3.57
N ALA A 106 3.34 -1.93 -4.20
CA ALA A 106 3.49 -1.71 -5.63
C ALA A 106 4.03 -0.32 -5.95
N VAL A 107 4.82 -0.31 -7.01
CA VAL A 107 5.16 0.86 -7.82
C VAL A 107 4.55 0.62 -9.18
N GLU A 108 3.52 1.38 -9.51
CA GLU A 108 2.74 1.25 -10.74
C GLU A 108 2.94 2.51 -11.58
N LEU A 109 3.49 2.33 -12.78
CA LEU A 109 3.99 3.43 -13.61
C LEU A 109 3.35 3.35 -14.99
N TYR A 110 2.91 4.50 -15.49
CA TYR A 110 2.49 4.67 -16.89
C TYR A 110 3.27 5.84 -17.49
N ASP A 111 4.02 5.57 -18.56
CA ASP A 111 4.81 6.58 -19.28
C ASP A 111 5.78 7.39 -18.40
N VAL A 112 6.30 6.77 -17.33
CA VAL A 112 7.28 7.38 -16.40
C VAL A 112 8.25 6.30 -15.91
N ALA A 113 9.52 6.68 -15.71
CA ALA A 113 10.55 5.79 -15.19
C ALA A 113 10.46 5.65 -13.66
N PHE A 114 11.03 4.56 -13.12
CA PHE A 114 11.15 4.42 -11.67
C PHE A 114 12.45 5.11 -11.20
N ASP A 115 12.48 6.44 -11.17
CA ASP A 115 13.68 7.26 -10.94
C ASP A 115 13.64 8.14 -9.68
N PHE A 116 12.66 7.93 -8.81
CA PHE A 116 12.32 8.80 -7.69
C PHE A 116 12.69 8.22 -6.31
N GLY A 117 13.77 7.45 -6.30
CA GLY A 117 14.33 6.85 -5.10
C GLY A 117 13.66 5.53 -4.69
N PRO A 118 14.17 4.89 -3.62
CA PRO A 118 13.58 3.66 -3.13
C PRO A 118 12.22 3.92 -2.49
N ILE A 119 11.27 3.02 -2.73
CA ILE A 119 10.03 2.99 -1.96
C ILE A 119 10.25 2.16 -0.71
N ILE A 120 10.02 2.78 0.45
CA ILE A 120 10.25 2.16 1.75
C ILE A 120 8.94 2.03 2.50
N TYR A 121 8.60 0.80 2.83
CA TYR A 121 7.56 0.47 3.79
C TYR A 121 8.21 -0.07 5.06
N SER A 122 7.65 0.25 6.22
CA SER A 122 8.17 -0.21 7.52
C SER A 122 7.05 -0.49 8.52
N ASN A 123 7.41 -1.18 9.61
CA ASN A 123 6.49 -1.49 10.72
C ASN A 123 5.20 -2.21 10.27
N ILE A 124 5.33 -3.05 9.23
CA ILE A 124 4.17 -3.67 8.59
C ILE A 124 3.64 -4.80 9.46
N ASN A 125 2.33 -4.82 9.66
CA ASN A 125 1.61 -5.92 10.29
C ASN A 125 0.44 -6.37 9.42
N ILE A 126 0.44 -7.64 9.04
CA ILE A 126 -0.62 -8.27 8.26
C ILE A 126 -1.23 -9.39 9.11
N THR A 127 -2.51 -9.26 9.45
CA THR A 127 -3.26 -10.30 10.17
C THR A 127 -4.27 -10.94 9.23
N ALA A 128 -4.26 -12.27 9.14
CA ALA A 128 -5.19 -13.06 8.35
C ALA A 128 -6.09 -13.93 9.23
N THR A 129 -7.01 -14.67 8.62
CA THR A 129 -7.77 -15.72 9.31
C THR A 129 -7.03 -17.06 9.36
N THR A 130 -5.93 -17.19 8.61
CA THR A 130 -5.08 -18.38 8.52
C THR A 130 -3.75 -18.17 9.26
N ALA A 131 -3.10 -19.27 9.64
CA ALA A 131 -1.81 -19.22 10.33
C ALA A 131 -0.72 -18.57 9.45
N ALA A 132 0.00 -17.60 10.01
CA ALA A 132 1.04 -16.84 9.32
C ALA A 132 2.24 -17.70 8.92
N SER A 133 2.51 -18.80 9.64
CA SER A 133 3.59 -19.74 9.33
C SER A 133 3.49 -20.36 7.93
N GLY A 134 2.31 -20.34 7.30
CA GLY A 134 2.11 -20.87 5.96
C GLY A 134 2.38 -19.90 4.81
N TRP A 135 2.57 -18.59 5.08
CA TRP A 135 2.67 -17.57 4.03
C TRP A 135 3.64 -16.43 4.34
N CYS A 136 3.88 -16.12 5.62
CA CYS A 136 4.81 -15.08 6.03
C CYS A 136 6.24 -15.47 5.63
N GLY A 137 6.91 -14.61 4.84
CA GLY A 137 8.23 -14.90 4.26
C GLY A 137 8.19 -15.38 2.80
N SER A 138 7.01 -15.60 2.22
CA SER A 138 6.85 -15.91 0.80
C SER A 138 6.44 -14.65 0.03
N TRP A 139 7.33 -14.17 -0.83
CA TRP A 139 7.17 -12.89 -1.52
C TRP A 139 7.20 -13.10 -3.04
N PRO A 140 6.05 -13.42 -3.68
CA PRO A 140 5.95 -13.32 -5.12
C PRO A 140 6.32 -11.90 -5.56
N HIS A 141 7.25 -11.79 -6.49
CA HIS A 141 7.71 -10.51 -7.02
C HIS A 141 7.41 -10.42 -8.51
N LEU A 142 6.82 -9.30 -8.93
CA LEU A 142 6.55 -8.97 -10.32
C LEU A 142 7.26 -7.66 -10.65
N GLY A 143 7.96 -7.64 -11.79
CA GLY A 143 8.77 -6.50 -12.20
C GLY A 143 10.24 -6.86 -12.35
N SER A 144 11.04 -5.87 -12.71
CA SER A 144 12.49 -5.99 -12.85
C SER A 144 13.16 -4.83 -12.11
N TYR A 145 13.09 -4.89 -10.78
CA TYR A 145 13.73 -3.93 -9.88
C TYR A 145 14.25 -4.66 -8.63
N PRO A 146 15.36 -4.21 -8.04
CA PRO A 146 15.84 -4.80 -6.79
C PRO A 146 14.83 -4.55 -5.67
N PHE A 147 14.59 -5.54 -4.84
CA PHE A 147 13.83 -5.35 -3.61
C PHE A 147 14.44 -6.17 -2.47
N THR A 148 14.27 -5.66 -1.25
CA THR A 148 14.67 -6.34 -0.03
C THR A 148 13.52 -6.37 0.97
N VAL A 149 13.44 -7.46 1.71
CA VAL A 149 12.48 -7.65 2.80
C VAL A 149 13.26 -8.06 4.05
N THR A 150 13.06 -7.35 5.15
CA THR A 150 13.82 -7.57 6.39
C THR A 150 12.93 -7.69 7.62
N GLY A 151 13.45 -8.38 8.64
CA GLY A 151 12.78 -8.53 9.94
C GLY A 151 11.42 -9.21 9.86
N THR A 152 11.27 -10.20 8.99
CA THR A 152 10.02 -10.97 8.87
C THR A 152 9.87 -11.94 10.05
N THR A 153 8.74 -11.86 10.74
CA THR A 153 8.37 -12.79 11.81
C THR A 153 6.90 -13.20 11.71
N ALA A 154 6.65 -14.52 11.79
CA ALA A 154 5.30 -15.07 11.87
C ALA A 154 4.93 -15.35 13.33
N SER A 155 3.76 -14.90 13.77
CA SER A 155 3.21 -15.20 15.09
C SER A 155 1.69 -15.38 15.03
N GLY A 156 1.20 -16.58 15.34
CA GLY A 156 -0.21 -16.93 15.19
C GLY A 156 -0.71 -16.69 13.77
N ASN A 157 -1.64 -15.75 13.61
CA ASN A 157 -2.20 -15.36 12.33
C ASN A 157 -1.60 -14.06 11.76
N THR A 158 -0.58 -13.51 12.41
CA THR A 158 0.04 -12.23 12.05
C THR A 158 1.44 -12.43 11.49
N CYS A 159 1.71 -11.77 10.37
CA CYS A 159 3.05 -11.58 9.83
C CYS A 159 3.48 -10.15 10.09
N SER A 160 4.59 -9.98 10.78
CA SER A 160 5.24 -8.69 10.97
C SER A 160 6.46 -8.61 10.06
N ILE A 161 6.67 -7.45 9.43
CA ILE A 161 7.81 -7.18 8.55
C ILE A 161 8.40 -5.85 8.98
N ALA A 162 9.69 -5.85 9.33
CA ALA A 162 10.36 -4.62 9.78
C ALA A 162 10.45 -3.60 8.63
N SER A 163 10.87 -4.04 7.44
CA SER A 163 10.91 -3.19 6.27
C SER A 163 10.82 -3.95 4.95
N ILE A 164 10.20 -3.30 3.96
CA ILE A 164 10.29 -3.63 2.54
C ILE A 164 10.90 -2.41 1.84
N THR A 165 11.96 -2.63 1.08
CA THR A 165 12.57 -1.59 0.24
C THR A 165 12.52 -2.02 -1.21
N GLN A 166 11.96 -1.18 -2.08
CA GLN A 166 11.89 -1.38 -3.52
C GLN A 166 12.79 -0.33 -4.17
N ASP A 167 13.95 -0.73 -4.67
CA ASP A 167 14.92 0.21 -5.22
C ASP A 167 14.51 0.64 -6.64
N SER A 168 14.70 1.93 -6.93
CA SER A 168 14.52 2.51 -8.27
C SER A 168 15.21 1.67 -9.35
N ALA A 169 14.51 1.40 -10.45
CA ALA A 169 15.09 0.79 -11.64
C ALA A 169 15.54 1.89 -12.59
N THR A 170 16.86 2.02 -12.76
CA THR A 170 17.51 2.99 -13.66
C THR A 170 16.97 2.96 -15.07
#